data_AF-A0A8B9P127-F1
#
_entry.id   AF-A0A8B9P127-F1
#
_cell.length_a   1.000
_cell.length_b   1.000
_cell.length_c   1.000
_cell.angle_alpha   90.00
_cell.angle_beta   90.00
_cell.angle_gamma   90.00
#
_symmetry.space_group_name_H-M   'P 1'
#
loop_
_entity.id
_entity.type
_entity.pdbx_description
1 polymer ?
#
loop_
_entity_poly.entity_id
_entity_poly.type
_entity_poly.pdbx_seq_one_letter_code
_entity_poly.pdbx_strand_id
1 'polypeptide(L)'
;MGLQSTKHSKVKQANILILGLDYAGKSTLLYKFKYNDVFLTIPTVGFNVDMIETEKDFTLTFWDVGGQQKMRKSNEELIPIIFGVVGKEGRNGGIGSLVIFL
;
A
#
# COMPACT_ATOMS: atom_id res chain seq x y z
N MET A 1 8.88 -45.96 1.71
CA MET A 1 7.81 -44.95 1.57
C MET A 1 8.42 -43.61 1.94
N GLY A 2 8.78 -42.80 0.94
CA GLY A 2 9.45 -41.52 1.16
C GLY A 2 8.47 -40.48 1.69
N LEU A 3 8.84 -39.79 2.77
CA LEU A 3 8.13 -38.62 3.26
C LEU A 3 8.28 -37.51 2.23
N GLN A 4 7.25 -37.27 1.43
CA GLN A 4 7.21 -36.11 0.53
C GLN A 4 7.08 -34.86 1.40
N SER A 5 8.21 -34.20 1.67
CA SER A 5 8.23 -32.89 2.30
C SER A 5 7.46 -31.92 1.42
N THR A 6 6.26 -31.55 1.85
CA THR A 6 5.47 -30.50 1.21
C THR A 6 6.26 -29.20 1.37
N LYS A 7 6.91 -28.77 0.30
CA LYS A 7 7.43 -27.40 0.20
C LYS A 7 6.23 -26.47 0.27
N HIS A 8 5.88 -26.02 1.47
CA HIS A 8 4.98 -24.88 1.64
C HIS A 8 5.67 -23.69 0.94
N SER A 9 5.20 -23.30 -0.25
CA SER A 9 5.59 -22.04 -0.85
C SER A 9 5.22 -20.96 0.17
N LYS A 10 6.26 -20.30 0.70
CA LYS A 10 6.07 -19.23 1.69
C LYS A 10 5.41 -18.06 0.98
N VAL A 11 4.11 -17.88 1.18
CA VAL A 11 3.37 -16.72 0.67
C VAL A 11 4.09 -15.47 1.15
N LYS A 12 4.58 -14.67 0.22
CA LYS A 12 5.27 -13.42 0.53
C LYS A 12 4.21 -12.34 0.71
N GLN A 13 4.40 -11.43 1.66
CA GLN A 13 3.43 -10.37 1.93
C GLN A 13 4.17 -9.04 2.07
N ALA A 14 3.58 -7.96 1.58
CA ALA A 14 4.07 -6.61 1.82
C ALA A 14 2.92 -5.64 2.11
N ASN A 15 3.18 -4.66 2.97
CA ASN A 15 2.24 -3.59 3.28
C ASN A 15 2.69 -2.31 2.58
N ILE A 16 1.77 -1.66 1.85
CA ILE A 16 2.00 -0.41 1.13
C ILE A 16 1.14 0.67 1.78
N LEU A 17 1.75 1.70 2.36
CA LEU A 17 1.06 2.85 2.94
C LEU A 17 1.09 4.00 1.93
N ILE A 18 -0.08 4.52 1.56
CA ILE A 18 -0.23 5.68 0.68
C ILE A 18 -0.64 6.88 1.52
N LEU A 19 0.25 7.87 1.60
CA LEU A 19 0.06 9.15 2.29
C LEU A 19 0.07 10.29 1.28
N GLY A 20 -0.51 11.43 1.62
CA GLY A 20 -0.52 12.57 0.71
C GLY A 20 -1.61 13.61 0.96
N LEU A 21 -1.63 14.64 0.12
CA LEU A 21 -2.60 15.74 0.23
C LEU A 21 -4.07 15.28 0.08
N ASP A 22 -5.04 16.04 0.60
CA ASP A 22 -6.44 15.75 0.26
C ASP A 22 -6.60 15.93 -1.25
N TYR A 23 -7.39 15.09 -1.91
CA TYR A 23 -7.54 15.10 -3.37
C TYR A 23 -6.25 14.84 -4.20
N ALA A 24 -5.14 14.41 -3.60
CA ALA A 24 -3.89 14.10 -4.33
C ALA A 24 -3.98 12.87 -5.29
N GLY A 25 -5.13 12.22 -5.41
CA GLY A 25 -5.33 11.05 -6.28
C GLY A 25 -4.90 9.70 -5.69
N LYS A 26 -4.72 9.60 -4.37
CA LYS A 26 -4.29 8.37 -3.67
C LYS A 26 -5.18 7.16 -3.95
N SER A 27 -6.48 7.31 -3.71
CA SER A 27 -7.47 6.25 -3.96
C SER A 27 -7.61 5.96 -5.46
N THR A 28 -7.50 6.98 -6.31
CA THR A 28 -7.50 6.82 -7.78
C THR A 28 -6.32 5.98 -8.24
N LEU A 29 -5.12 6.21 -7.70
CA LEU A 29 -3.94 5.40 -7.98
C LEU A 29 -4.11 3.96 -7.51
N LEU A 30 -4.62 3.77 -6.27
CA LEU A 30 -4.92 2.45 -5.73
C LEU A 30 -5.87 1.67 -6.63
N TYR A 31 -6.98 2.28 -7.05
CA TYR A 31 -7.96 1.61 -7.91
C TYR A 31 -7.46 1.39 -9.33
N LYS A 32 -6.64 2.32 -9.85
CA LYS A 32 -5.94 2.10 -11.12
C LYS A 32 -5.01 0.91 -11.05
N PHE A 33 -4.30 0.73 -9.93
CA PHE A 33 -3.45 -0.43 -9.71
C PHE A 33 -4.25 -1.73 -9.54
N LYS A 34 -5.34 -1.70 -8.77
CA LYS A 34 -6.16 -2.88 -8.44
C LYS A 34 -6.98 -3.41 -9.61
N TYR A 35 -7.58 -2.52 -10.38
CA TYR A 35 -8.57 -2.88 -11.40
C TYR A 35 -8.11 -2.54 -12.82
N ASN A 36 -6.92 -1.96 -12.98
CA ASN A 36 -6.43 -1.41 -14.24
C ASN A 36 -7.37 -0.33 -14.85
N ASP A 37 -8.22 0.30 -14.04
CA ASP A 37 -9.22 1.28 -14.50
C ASP A 37 -9.29 2.51 -13.57
N VAL A 38 -9.77 3.64 -14.09
CA VAL A 38 -9.88 4.90 -13.36
C VAL A 38 -11.33 5.08 -12.89
N PHE A 39 -11.50 5.09 -11.57
CA PHE A 39 -12.80 5.35 -10.95
C PHE A 39 -12.87 6.77 -10.42
N LEU A 40 -14.07 7.35 -10.47
CA LEU A 40 -14.35 8.59 -9.76
C LEU A 40 -14.38 8.28 -8.26
N THR A 41 -13.51 8.96 -7.50
CA THR A 41 -13.39 8.78 -6.05
C THR A 41 -13.84 10.03 -5.32
N ILE A 42 -14.50 9.85 -4.19
CA ILE A 42 -14.73 10.92 -3.21
C ILE A 42 -13.55 10.97 -2.22
N PRO A 43 -13.31 12.10 -1.54
CA PRO A 43 -12.29 12.20 -0.51
C PRO A 43 -12.44 11.10 0.55
N THR A 44 -11.38 10.32 0.75
CA THR A 44 -11.35 9.28 1.77
C THR A 44 -11.36 9.91 3.15
N VAL A 45 -12.40 9.67 3.94
CA VAL A 45 -12.43 10.04 5.37
C VAL A 45 -11.88 8.86 6.16
N GLY A 46 -10.84 9.07 6.95
CA GLY A 46 -10.19 7.99 7.70
C GLY A 46 -9.16 7.23 6.86
N PHE A 47 -9.33 5.93 6.68
CA PHE A 47 -8.42 5.11 5.88
C PHE A 47 -9.18 3.99 5.18
N ASN A 48 -8.64 3.53 4.04
CA ASN A 48 -9.11 2.37 3.30
C ASN A 48 -8.01 1.30 3.28
N VAL A 49 -8.39 0.02 3.46
CA VAL A 49 -7.46 -1.12 3.40
C VAL A 49 -7.89 -2.06 2.29
N ASP A 50 -7.02 -2.26 1.32
CA ASP A 50 -7.27 -3.12 0.17
C ASP A 50 -6.16 -4.16 0.01
N MET A 51 -6.55 -5.41 -0.14
CA MET A 51 -5.62 -6.52 -0.39
C MET A 51 -5.67 -6.92 -1.86
N ILE A 52 -4.50 -7.11 -2.46
CA ILE A 52 -4.32 -7.51 -3.86
C ILE A 52 -3.43 -8.75 -3.87
N GLU A 53 -4.03 -9.86 -4.27
CA GLU A 53 -3.30 -11.10 -4.54
C GLU A 53 -2.70 -11.03 -5.95
N THR A 54 -1.42 -11.36 -6.05
CA THR A 54 -0.72 -11.45 -7.34
C THR A 54 -0.48 -12.91 -7.71
N GLU A 55 -0.25 -13.18 -8.99
CA GLU A 55 -0.11 -14.52 -9.55
C GLU A 55 1.07 -15.36 -8.98
N LYS A 56 1.94 -14.79 -8.14
CA LYS A 56 3.22 -15.41 -7.70
C LYS A 56 3.28 -15.71 -6.19
N ASP A 57 2.17 -16.12 -5.57
CA ASP A 57 2.08 -16.33 -4.12
C ASP A 57 2.53 -15.08 -3.31
N PHE A 58 2.19 -13.90 -3.83
CA PHE A 58 2.54 -12.63 -3.21
C PHE A 58 1.30 -11.75 -3.02
N THR A 59 1.12 -11.27 -1.80
CA THR A 59 -0.03 -10.47 -1.39
C THR A 59 0.42 -9.07 -1.00
N LEU A 60 -0.21 -8.06 -1.61
CA LEU A 60 -0.01 -6.66 -1.28
C LEU A 60 -1.20 -6.14 -0.47
N THR A 61 -0.92 -5.53 0.68
CA THR A 61 -1.94 -4.85 1.48
C THR A 61 -1.70 -3.35 1.40
N PHE A 62 -2.62 -2.63 0.75
CA PHE A 62 -2.59 -1.19 0.63
C PHE A 62 -3.35 -0.53 1.78
N TRP A 63 -2.77 0.53 2.32
CA TRP A 63 -3.34 1.40 3.33
C TRP A 63 -3.43 2.81 2.73
N ASP A 64 -4.59 3.20 2.22
CA ASP A 64 -4.85 4.55 1.69
C ASP A 64 -5.38 5.44 2.81
N VAL A 65 -4.65 6.48 3.18
CA VAL A 65 -5.00 7.35 4.31
C VAL A 65 -5.60 8.66 3.82
N GLY A 66 -6.72 9.06 4.42
CA GLY A 66 -7.39 10.34 4.17
C GLY A 66 -6.48 11.54 4.40
N GLY A 67 -6.55 12.51 3.49
CA GLY A 67 -5.70 13.69 3.50
C GLY A 67 -6.34 14.92 4.15
N GLN A 68 -7.43 14.82 4.90
CA GLN A 68 -8.06 16.04 5.43
C GLN A 68 -7.17 16.69 6.49
N GLN A 69 -7.13 18.02 6.54
CA GLN A 69 -6.37 18.75 7.56
C GLN A 69 -6.74 18.32 8.98
N LYS A 70 -8.02 17.99 9.22
CA LYS A 70 -8.50 17.49 10.52
C LYS A 70 -7.79 16.19 10.97
N MET A 71 -7.31 15.40 10.02
CA MET A 71 -6.58 14.15 10.26
C MET A 71 -5.07 14.35 10.35
N ARG A 72 -4.52 15.43 9.76
CA ARG A 72 -3.09 15.77 9.82
C ARG A 72 -2.63 16.45 11.12
N LYS A 73 -3.30 16.21 12.24
CA LYS A 73 -2.97 16.85 13.54
C LYS A 73 -1.69 16.26 14.16
N SER A 74 -0.56 16.38 13.47
CA SER A 74 0.81 16.27 13.99
C SER A 74 1.82 16.43 12.84
N ASN A 75 2.37 17.63 12.67
CA ASN A 75 3.63 17.93 11.94
C ASN A 75 3.87 17.31 10.53
N GLU A 76 2.83 17.00 9.76
CA GLU A 76 2.94 16.50 8.36
C GLU A 76 2.57 17.59 7.31
N GLU A 77 2.72 18.87 7.65
CA GLU A 77 2.50 19.99 6.70
C GLU A 77 3.49 19.98 5.52
N LEU A 78 4.55 19.17 5.59
CA LEU A 78 5.60 19.05 4.59
C LEU A 78 5.65 17.65 3.99
N ILE A 79 4.52 17.05 3.63
CA ILE A 79 4.55 15.97 2.63
C ILE A 79 4.67 16.67 1.27
N PRO A 80 5.87 16.72 0.65
CA PRO A 80 5.97 17.22 -0.70
C PRO A 80 5.29 16.23 -1.66
N ILE A 81 4.77 16.73 -2.78
CA ILE A 81 4.34 15.94 -3.94
C ILE A 81 5.61 15.29 -4.53
N ILE A 82 6.11 14.24 -3.88
CA ILE A 82 7.27 13.48 -4.33
C ILE A 82 6.87 12.03 -4.34
N PHE A 83 6.87 11.45 -5.55
CA PHE A 83 6.82 10.01 -5.78
C PHE A 83 8.08 9.36 -5.19
N GLY A 84 8.05 9.10 -3.89
CA GLY A 84 9.16 8.49 -3.15
C GLY A 84 8.74 7.12 -2.63
N VAL A 85 9.46 6.08 -3.06
CA VAL A 85 9.38 4.72 -2.52
C VAL A 85 10.35 4.63 -1.35
N VAL A 86 9.86 4.59 -0.11
CA VAL A 86 10.69 4.22 1.06
C VAL A 86 10.46 2.75 1.38
N GLY A 87 11.35 1.88 0.92
CA GLY A 87 11.34 0.46 1.25
C GLY A 87 12.23 0.17 2.46
N LYS A 88 11.70 -0.51 3.49
CA LYS A 88 12.55 -1.19 4.49
C LYS A 88 12.63 -2.67 4.17
N GLU A 89 13.81 -3.16 3.80
CA GLU A 89 14.07 -4.59 3.68
C GLU A 89 13.95 -5.26 5.06
N GLY A 90 13.09 -6.27 5.20
CA GLY A 90 12.97 -7.04 6.44
C GLY A 90 14.16 -7.98 6.60
N ARG A 91 14.72 -8.08 7.82
CA ARG A 91 15.91 -8.89 8.17
C ARG A 91 15.86 -10.39 7.76
N ASN A 92 14.72 -10.91 7.30
CA ASN A 92 14.49 -12.32 6.97
C ASN A 92 14.09 -12.58 5.51
N GLY A 93 14.46 -11.70 4.56
CA GLY A 93 14.17 -11.88 3.12
C GLY A 93 12.69 -11.72 2.74
N GLY A 94 11.91 -11.07 3.62
CA GLY A 94 10.57 -10.59 3.32
C GLY A 94 10.64 -9.13 2.87
N ILE A 95 9.92 -8.81 1.80
CA ILE A 95 9.77 -7.43 1.32
C ILE A 95 9.04 -6.66 2.43
N GLY A 96 9.71 -5.73 3.11
CA GLY A 96 9.09 -5.00 4.21
C GLY A 96 8.22 -3.85 3.72
N SER A 97 7.68 -3.09 4.66
CA SER A 97 6.68 -2.04 4.36
C SER A 97 7.22 -0.99 3.40
N LEU A 98 6.40 -0.64 2.42
CA LEU A 98 6.63 0.43 1.46
C LEU A 98 5.74 1.62 1.80
N VAL A 99 6.29 2.83 1.85
CA VAL A 99 5.51 4.07 1.96
C VAL A 99 5.60 4.84 0.66
N ILE A 100 4.44 5.30 0.17
CA ILE A 100 4.26 6.13 -1.03
C ILE A 100 3.67 7.47 -0.58
N PHE A 101 4.30 8.57 -0.99
CA PHE A 101 3.79 9.93 -0.78
C PHE A 101 3.24 10.50 -2.10
N LEU A 102 2.07 11.13 -2.04
CA LEU A 102 1.37 11.76 -3.17
C LEU A 102 1.01 13.23 -2.89
#